data_AF-A0A7V7DT59-F1
#
_entry.id   AF-A0A7V7DT59-F1
#
_cell.length_a   1.000
_cell.length_b   1.000
_cell.length_c   1.000
_cell.angle_alpha   90.00
_cell.angle_beta   90.00
_cell.angle_gamma   90.00
#
_symmetry.space_group_name_H-M   'P 1'
#
loop_
_entity.id
_entity.type
_entity.pdbx_description
1 polymer ?
#
loop_
_entity_poly.entity_id
_entity_poly.type
_entity_poly.pdbx_seq_one_letter_code
_entity_poly.pdbx_strand_id
1 'polypeptide(L)'
;MIEGRDRQEAGINYFVGNDRSRWKTDIPTYKEVVYKGVYKGMDLKVFGKGKEIEYEFTVNPGANPDDILLTYNGIEGLATNGEGELLIATAFGELKETRPYIYQDINGKKTVAGSFEIRSPAGQSQSGKF
;
A
#
# COMPACT_ATOMS: atom_id res chain seq x y z
N MET A 1 2.55 8.64 -13.08
CA MET A 1 3.64 7.87 -13.74
C MET A 1 4.00 6.71 -12.83
N ILE A 2 4.37 5.54 -13.38
CA ILE A 2 4.81 4.38 -12.60
C ILE A 2 6.28 4.11 -12.94
N GLU A 3 7.11 3.92 -11.92
CA GLU A 3 8.56 3.70 -12.02
C GLU A 3 8.94 2.46 -11.20
N GLY A 4 9.70 1.54 -11.79
CA GLY A 4 10.39 0.49 -11.02
C GLY A 4 11.79 0.97 -10.65
N ARG A 5 12.22 0.77 -9.40
CA ARG A 5 13.56 1.13 -8.93
C ARG A 5 14.28 -0.07 -8.32
N ASP A 6 15.59 0.07 -8.18
CA ASP A 6 16.48 -1.01 -7.75
C ASP A 6 16.25 -2.29 -8.57
N ARG A 7 16.58 -2.21 -9.86
CA ARG A 7 16.49 -3.34 -10.78
C ARG A 7 17.28 -4.52 -10.22
N GLN A 8 16.66 -5.68 -10.21
CA GLN A 8 17.28 -6.93 -9.77
C GLN A 8 17.95 -7.65 -10.94
N GLU A 9 18.93 -8.48 -10.60
CA GLU A 9 19.63 -9.33 -11.57
C GLU A 9 18.69 -10.42 -12.12
N ALA A 10 17.77 -10.91 -11.29
CA ALA A 10 16.82 -11.94 -11.69
C ALA A 10 15.70 -11.36 -12.58
N GLY A 11 15.50 -11.98 -13.74
CA GLY A 11 14.34 -11.75 -14.60
C GLY A 11 13.25 -12.80 -14.40
N ILE A 12 12.03 -12.51 -14.83
CA ILE A 12 10.91 -13.46 -14.83
C ILE A 12 10.54 -13.82 -16.27
N ASN A 13 10.23 -15.10 -16.47
CA ASN A 13 9.70 -15.64 -17.72
C ASN A 13 8.28 -16.20 -17.49
N TYR A 14 7.34 -15.84 -18.35
CA TYR A 14 5.97 -16.37 -18.35
C TYR A 14 5.71 -17.19 -19.62
N PHE A 15 5.58 -18.50 -19.45
CA PHE A 15 5.32 -19.46 -20.53
C PHE A 15 3.88 -19.97 -20.47
N VAL A 16 2.92 -19.13 -20.89
CA VAL A 16 1.49 -19.46 -20.76
C VAL A 16 0.95 -20.11 -22.04
N GLY A 17 0.67 -21.41 -21.97
CA GLY A 17 0.11 -22.21 -23.06
C GLY A 17 1.15 -22.61 -24.12
N ASN A 18 0.67 -23.25 -25.20
CA ASN A 18 1.54 -23.88 -26.20
C ASN A 18 1.96 -22.93 -27.35
N ASP A 19 1.35 -21.75 -27.45
CA ASP A 19 1.73 -20.74 -28.43
C ASP A 19 2.93 -19.92 -27.92
N ARG A 20 4.11 -20.22 -28.49
CA ARG A 20 5.38 -19.57 -28.14
C ARG A 20 5.40 -18.07 -28.43
N SER A 21 4.60 -17.58 -29.36
CA SER A 21 4.55 -16.15 -29.66
C SER A 21 3.96 -15.31 -28.51
N ARG A 22 3.26 -15.96 -27.58
CA ARG A 22 2.68 -15.32 -26.37
C ARG A 22 3.57 -15.44 -25.15
N TRP A 23 4.68 -16.17 -25.23
CA TRP A 23 5.63 -16.26 -24.14
C TRP A 23 6.29 -14.90 -23.92
N LYS A 24 6.47 -14.53 -22.65
CA LYS A 24 7.19 -13.32 -22.28
C LYS A 24 8.45 -13.74 -21.54
N THR A 25 9.61 -13.37 -22.06
CA THR A 25 10.90 -13.68 -21.45
C THR A 25 11.65 -12.41 -21.04
N ASP A 26 12.63 -12.58 -20.16
CA ASP A 26 13.57 -11.54 -19.73
C ASP A 26 12.87 -10.30 -19.15
N ILE A 27 11.72 -10.50 -18.50
CA ILE A 27 11.00 -9.40 -17.86
C ILE A 27 11.82 -8.91 -16.67
N PRO A 28 12.24 -7.63 -16.65
CA PRO A 28 13.00 -7.09 -15.54
C PRO A 28 12.18 -7.07 -14.26
N THR A 29 12.82 -7.35 -13.14
CA THR A 29 12.21 -7.20 -11.81
C THR A 29 12.91 -6.09 -11.02
N TYR A 30 12.21 -5.57 -10.02
CA TYR A 30 12.56 -4.38 -9.25
C TYR A 30 12.23 -4.63 -7.79
N LYS A 31 13.03 -4.07 -6.87
CA LYS A 31 12.73 -4.18 -5.42
C LYS A 31 11.56 -3.31 -4.99
N GLU A 32 11.34 -2.21 -5.70
CA GLU A 32 10.31 -1.24 -5.37
C GLU A 32 9.62 -0.68 -6.62
N VAL A 33 8.36 -0.31 -6.46
CA VAL A 33 7.55 0.36 -7.47
C VAL A 33 7.07 1.69 -6.89
N VAL A 34 7.29 2.77 -7.61
CA VAL A 34 6.90 4.12 -7.23
C VAL A 34 5.80 4.63 -8.15
N TYR A 35 4.66 4.94 -7.57
CA TYR A 35 3.54 5.65 -8.19
C TYR A 35 3.70 7.13 -7.89
N LYS A 36 4.02 7.91 -8.93
CA LYS A 36 4.17 9.36 -8.84
C LYS A 36 2.83 10.07 -8.92
N GLY A 37 2.56 10.96 -7.96
CA GLY A 37 1.36 11.79 -7.93
C GLY A 37 0.08 10.99 -7.75
N VAL A 38 0.08 9.98 -6.88
CA VAL A 38 -1.13 9.19 -6.55
C VAL A 38 -2.18 10.07 -5.88
N TYR A 39 -1.72 11.06 -5.11
CA TYR A 39 -2.46 12.23 -4.67
C TYR A 39 -1.70 13.50 -5.07
N LYS A 40 -2.37 14.65 -5.05
CA LYS A 40 -1.73 15.93 -5.39
C LYS A 40 -0.55 16.19 -4.45
N GLY A 41 0.65 16.17 -5.00
CA GLY A 41 1.88 16.38 -4.23
C GLY A 41 2.32 15.17 -3.39
N MET A 42 1.81 13.96 -3.67
CA MET A 42 2.25 12.75 -2.95
C MET A 42 2.58 11.60 -3.88
N ASP A 43 3.63 10.87 -3.52
CA ASP A 43 4.04 9.66 -4.19
C ASP A 43 3.79 8.45 -3.28
N LEU A 44 3.48 7.30 -3.87
CA LEU A 44 3.37 6.03 -3.16
C LEU A 44 4.48 5.10 -3.61
N LYS A 45 5.27 4.61 -2.66
CA LYS A 45 6.28 3.57 -2.88
C LYS A 45 5.76 2.26 -2.31
N VAL A 46 5.82 1.18 -3.08
CA VAL A 46 5.45 -0.17 -2.65
C VAL A 46 6.67 -1.07 -2.81
N PHE A 47 7.01 -1.86 -1.80
CA PHE A 47 8.22 -2.68 -1.80
C PHE A 47 8.04 -3.95 -0.96
N GLY A 48 8.83 -4.98 -1.28
CA GLY A 48 8.84 -6.22 -0.52
C GLY A 48 9.77 -6.13 0.69
N LYS A 49 9.33 -6.69 1.82
CA LYS A 49 10.11 -6.83 3.04
C LYS A 49 9.99 -8.27 3.56
N GLY A 50 10.93 -9.12 3.16
CA GLY A 50 10.85 -10.55 3.44
C GLY A 50 9.66 -11.19 2.71
N LYS A 51 8.68 -11.69 3.47
CA LYS A 51 7.44 -12.27 2.93
C LYS A 51 6.26 -11.28 2.90
N GLU A 52 6.49 -10.06 3.37
CA GLU A 52 5.47 -9.03 3.49
C GLU A 52 5.64 -7.98 2.41
N ILE A 53 4.55 -7.28 2.09
CA ILE A 53 4.55 -6.10 1.24
C ILE A 53 4.32 -4.90 2.16
N GLU A 54 5.11 -3.87 1.95
CA GLU A 54 5.04 -2.60 2.68
C GLU A 54 4.81 -1.47 1.69
N TYR A 55 4.24 -0.37 2.18
CA TYR A 55 4.08 0.84 1.39
C TYR A 55 4.34 2.11 2.20
N GLU A 56 4.80 3.14 1.51
CA GLU A 56 5.12 4.44 2.09
C GLU A 56 4.57 5.56 1.21
N PHE A 57 3.83 6.49 1.83
CA PHE A 57 3.45 7.75 1.21
C PHE A 57 4.52 8.81 1.46
N THR A 58 5.08 9.37 0.39
CA THR A 58 5.93 10.56 0.49
C THR A 58 5.08 11.80 0.29
N VAL A 59 4.83 12.54 1.37
CA VAL A 59 4.08 13.80 1.34
C VAL A 59 5.04 14.95 1.05
N ASN A 60 4.98 15.50 -0.16
CA ASN A 60 5.85 16.63 -0.52
C ASN A 60 5.40 17.93 0.17
N PRO A 61 6.29 18.93 0.31
CA PRO A 61 5.92 20.22 0.90
C PRO A 61 4.67 20.83 0.28
N GLY A 62 3.71 21.21 1.12
CA GLY A 62 2.43 21.81 0.71
C GLY A 62 1.32 20.83 0.31
N ALA A 63 1.58 19.52 0.30
CA ALA A 63 0.53 18.51 0.14
C ALA A 63 -0.25 18.30 1.44
N ASN A 64 -1.53 17.91 1.32
CA ASN A 64 -2.44 17.73 2.45
C ASN A 64 -2.58 16.24 2.82
N PRO A 65 -1.97 15.73 3.91
CA PRO A 65 -2.00 14.30 4.26
C PRO A 65 -3.41 13.74 4.47
N ASP A 66 -4.40 14.57 4.79
CA ASP A 66 -5.81 14.14 4.95
C ASP A 66 -6.44 13.65 3.63
N ASP A 67 -5.80 13.92 2.49
CA ASP A 67 -6.23 13.42 1.19
C ASP A 67 -5.97 11.90 1.03
N ILE A 68 -5.12 11.31 1.88
CA ILE A 68 -4.79 9.88 1.82
C ILE A 68 -5.99 9.07 2.32
N LEU A 69 -6.70 8.43 1.38
CA LEU A 69 -7.80 7.51 1.68
C LEU A 69 -7.55 6.14 1.05
N LEU A 70 -7.51 5.10 1.88
CA LEU A 70 -7.40 3.72 1.41
C LEU A 70 -8.77 3.07 1.35
N THR A 71 -9.11 2.51 0.20
CA THR A 71 -10.36 1.77 0.00
C THR A 71 -10.07 0.29 -0.19
N TYR A 72 -10.67 -0.53 0.67
CA TYR A 72 -10.59 -1.98 0.59
C TYR A 72 -11.88 -2.54 -0.03
N ASN A 73 -11.76 -3.22 -1.16
CA ASN A 73 -12.88 -3.86 -1.85
C ASN A 73 -12.88 -5.37 -1.59
N GLY A 74 -14.06 -5.96 -1.42
CA GLY A 74 -14.21 -7.40 -1.19
C GLY A 74 -13.87 -7.87 0.23
N ILE A 75 -13.79 -6.93 1.18
CA ILE A 75 -13.60 -7.23 2.60
C ILE A 75 -14.94 -7.53 3.27
N GLU A 76 -14.89 -8.29 4.36
CA GLU A 76 -16.05 -8.65 5.19
C GLU A 76 -16.22 -7.68 6.38
N GLY A 77 -15.15 -6.97 6.74
CA GLY A 77 -15.16 -6.01 7.85
C GLY A 77 -13.86 -5.25 7.99
N LEU A 78 -13.94 -4.10 8.68
CA LEU A 78 -12.80 -3.24 8.99
C LEU A 78 -12.92 -2.74 10.44
N ALA A 79 -11.86 -2.87 11.23
CA ALA A 79 -11.82 -2.37 12.61
C ALA A 79 -10.42 -1.87 12.99
N THR A 80 -10.35 -1.06 14.05
CA THR A 80 -9.10 -0.75 14.74
C THR A 80 -9.05 -1.45 16.09
N ASN A 81 -7.88 -1.89 16.54
CA ASN A 81 -7.71 -2.50 17.87
C ASN A 81 -7.04 -1.53 18.87
N GLY A 82 -6.86 -1.97 20.12
CA GLY A 82 -6.23 -1.18 21.18
C GLY A 82 -4.74 -0.87 20.97
N GLU A 83 -4.08 -1.51 20.01
CA GLU A 83 -2.69 -1.27 19.63
C GLU A 83 -2.54 -0.23 18.50
N GLY A 84 -3.68 0.26 17.95
CA GLY A 84 -3.74 1.21 16.85
C GLY A 84 -3.54 0.59 15.47
N GLU A 85 -3.67 -0.74 15.38
CA GLU A 85 -3.58 -1.51 14.13
C GLU A 85 -4.93 -1.50 13.40
N LEU A 86 -4.89 -1.64 12.07
CA LEU A 86 -6.07 -1.85 11.24
C LEU A 86 -6.26 -3.35 10.98
N LEU A 87 -7.42 -3.87 11.38
CA LEU A 87 -7.84 -5.25 11.13
C LEU A 87 -8.77 -5.27 9.93
N ILE A 88 -8.41 -6.06 8.92
CA ILE A 88 -9.12 -6.17 7.65
C ILE A 88 -9.58 -7.61 7.51
N ALA A 89 -10.87 -7.86 7.74
CA ALA A 89 -11.46 -9.19 7.62
C ALA A 89 -11.71 -9.52 6.15
N THR A 90 -11.25 -10.69 5.70
CA THR A 90 -11.47 -11.21 4.35
C THR A 90 -11.95 -12.66 4.40
N ALA A 91 -12.52 -13.15 3.31
CA ALA A 91 -12.92 -14.56 3.18
C ALA A 91 -11.74 -15.55 3.35
N PHE A 92 -10.49 -15.08 3.24
CA PHE A 92 -9.28 -15.90 3.38
C PHE A 92 -8.60 -15.76 4.75
N GLY A 93 -9.17 -14.98 5.66
CA GLY A 93 -8.62 -14.67 6.97
C GLY A 93 -8.44 -13.17 7.20
N GLU A 94 -7.90 -12.84 8.37
CA GLU A 94 -7.65 -11.46 8.78
C GLU A 94 -6.27 -10.99 8.27
N LEU A 95 -6.26 -9.83 7.62
CA LEU A 95 -5.05 -9.07 7.34
C LEU A 95 -4.90 -7.96 8.38
N LYS A 96 -3.65 -7.65 8.73
CA LYS A 96 -3.33 -6.67 9.76
C LYS A 96 -2.35 -5.64 9.24
N GLU A 97 -2.70 -4.36 9.34
CA GLU A 97 -1.75 -3.27 9.16
C GLU A 97 -1.29 -2.75 10.51
N THR A 98 0.02 -2.66 10.69
CA THR A 98 0.59 -2.05 11.90
C THR A 98 0.21 -0.58 11.98
N ARG A 99 0.18 -0.02 13.20
CA ARG A 99 -0.11 1.40 13.40
C ARG A 99 0.74 2.30 12.48
N PRO A 100 0.19 3.39 11.93
CA PRO A 100 0.93 4.24 11.00
C PRO A 100 2.20 4.79 11.65
N TYR A 101 3.33 4.68 10.95
CA TYR A 101 4.57 5.32 11.34
C TYR A 101 4.82 6.57 10.49
N ILE A 102 4.65 7.74 11.11
CA ILE A 102 4.71 9.04 10.42
C ILE A 102 5.89 9.84 10.98
N TYR A 103 6.68 10.44 10.10
CA TYR A 103 7.78 11.29 10.51
C TYR A 103 8.05 12.38 9.48
N GLN A 104 8.69 13.44 9.95
CA GLN A 104 9.31 14.47 9.12
C GLN A 104 10.82 14.40 9.31
N ASP A 105 11.58 14.54 8.24
CA ASP A 105 13.02 14.70 8.30
C ASP A 105 13.36 16.18 8.12
N ILE A 106 13.42 16.92 9.23
CA ILE A 106 13.76 18.34 9.28
C ILE A 106 14.76 18.52 10.42
N ASN A 107 16.03 18.68 10.08
CA ASN A 107 17.14 18.66 11.04
C ASN A 107 17.17 17.37 11.88
N GLY A 108 16.90 16.25 11.22
CA GLY A 108 16.75 14.94 11.85
C GLY A 108 15.30 14.47 11.89
N LYS A 109 15.15 13.19 12.23
CA LYS A 109 13.87 12.49 12.21
C LYS A 109 13.01 12.89 13.41
N LYS A 110 11.86 13.52 13.14
CA LYS A 110 10.84 13.84 14.13
C LYS A 110 9.57 13.05 13.85
N THR A 111 9.20 12.15 14.77
CA THR A 111 7.95 11.39 14.69
C THR A 111 6.75 12.32 14.85
N VAL A 112 5.71 12.06 14.07
CA VAL A 112 4.41 12.73 14.14
C VAL A 112 3.37 11.70 14.59
N ALA A 113 2.48 12.09 15.49
CA ALA A 113 1.39 11.22 15.91
C ALA A 113 0.37 11.04 14.77
N GLY A 114 -0.15 9.83 14.62
CA GLY A 114 -1.23 9.53 13.69
C GLY A 114 -1.85 8.17 14.00
N SER A 115 -3.04 7.95 13.45
CA SER A 115 -3.84 6.75 13.65
C SER A 115 -4.70 6.50 12.42
N PHE A 116 -5.17 5.26 12.26
CA PHE A 116 -6.21 4.97 11.29
C PHE A 116 -7.54 5.59 11.73
N GLU A 117 -8.31 6.06 10.76
CA GLU A 117 -9.70 6.48 10.93
C GLU A 117 -10.55 5.70 9.92
N ILE A 118 -11.53 4.95 10.40
CA ILE A 118 -12.45 4.23 9.52
C ILE A 118 -13.56 5.17 9.09
N ARG A 119 -13.60 5.48 7.79
CA ARG A 119 -14.68 6.27 7.19
C ARG A 119 -15.66 5.36 6.50
N SER A 120 -16.94 5.47 6.86
CA SER A 120 -18.00 4.84 6.08
C SER A 120 -18.16 5.60 4.75
N PRO A 121 -18.40 4.91 3.63
CA PRO A 121 -18.86 5.57 2.42
C PRO A 121 -20.13 6.34 2.76
N ALA A 122 -20.27 7.58 2.27
CA ALA A 122 -21.50 8.34 2.46
C ALA A 122 -22.70 7.51 1.97
N GLY A 123 -23.57 7.08 2.90
CA GLY A 123 -24.82 6.39 2.58
C GLY A 123 -24.90 4.88 2.85
N GLN A 124 -23.90 4.23 3.46
CA GLN A 124 -24.06 2.85 3.96
C GLN A 124 -23.78 2.77 5.47
N SER A 125 -24.84 2.47 6.22
CA SER A 125 -24.75 2.11 7.63
C SER A 125 -23.91 0.84 7.75
N GLN A 126 -22.80 0.90 8.49
CA GLN A 126 -22.06 -0.29 8.87
C GLN A 126 -22.96 -1.15 9.77
N SER A 127 -23.52 -2.20 9.20
CA SER A 127 -24.00 -3.35 9.96
C SER A 127 -23.10 -4.52 9.57
N GLY A 128 -21.93 -4.57 10.20
CA GLY A 128 -20.95 -5.65 10.04
C GLY A 128 -20.54 -6.15 11.41
N LYS A 129 -20.57 -7.48 11.59
CA LYS A 129 -20.24 -8.17 12.83
C LYS A 129 -18.86 -7.76 13.36
N PHE A 130 -18.88 -7.07 14.48
CA PHE A 130 -17.90 -7.23 15.55
C PHE A 130 -18.67 -7.64 16.81
#